data_AF-A0A8C5T0M2-F1
#
_entry.id   AF-A0A8C5T0M2-F1
#
_cell.length_a   1.000
_cell.length_b   1.000
_cell.length_c   1.000
_cell.angle_alpha   90.00
_cell.angle_beta   90.00
_cell.angle_gamma   90.00
#
_symmetry.space_group_name_H-M   'P 1'
#
loop_
_entity.id
_entity.type
_entity.pdbx_description
1 polymer ?
#
loop_
_entity_poly.entity_id
_entity_poly.type
_entity_poly.pdbx_seq_one_letter_code
_entity_poly.pdbx_strand_id
1 'polypeptide(L)'
;MCLFLPLSTQVKGPKIGVIGLSKGAEVALAMGTFLEEIAAAVCINGATSMNGAPLHFRDINIPAVPYSTEAILINEIGLMSSFNVMGDPLDSVHEVSAIPVEKAQGHILLVAGEADQSLNSKMFAEMALGRAKKFGRTNCSLLHYPRTGHMIEPPGSPTCFLSFLRVSPMPTIWGGESKPHAKAEEHLWKEVLKFFELHLGPAGNWSSTVNHLKIKRH
;
A
#
# COMPACT_ATOMS: atom_id res chain seq x y z
N MET A 1 -15.94 6.90 -2.02
CA MET A 1 -15.08 7.33 -3.15
C MET A 1 -15.23 6.39 -4.35
N CYS A 2 -15.16 5.06 -4.16
CA CYS A 2 -15.20 4.08 -5.26
C CYS A 2 -16.52 3.95 -6.01
N LEU A 3 -17.64 4.33 -5.41
CA LEU A 3 -18.94 4.38 -6.09
C LEU A 3 -19.10 5.62 -6.99
N PHE A 4 -18.30 6.68 -6.78
CA PHE A 4 -18.42 7.93 -7.55
C PHE A 4 -17.55 7.96 -8.80
N LEU A 5 -16.38 7.32 -8.78
CA LEU A 5 -15.46 7.31 -9.93
C LEU A 5 -16.05 6.60 -11.16
N PRO A 6 -16.67 5.41 -11.05
CA PRO A 6 -17.31 4.74 -12.20
C PRO A 6 -18.51 5.49 -12.78
N LEU A 7 -19.09 6.44 -12.04
CA LEU A 7 -20.19 7.29 -12.51
C LEU A 7 -19.71 8.48 -13.34
N SER A 8 -18.41 8.74 -13.38
CA SER A 8 -17.82 9.77 -14.24
C SER A 8 -17.75 9.30 -15.69
N THR A 9 -18.24 10.11 -16.62
CA THR A 9 -18.12 9.87 -18.07
C THR A 9 -16.67 9.88 -18.56
N GLN A 10 -15.72 10.35 -17.72
CA GLN A 10 -14.29 10.35 -18.01
C GLN A 10 -13.58 9.06 -17.52
N VAL A 11 -14.28 8.14 -16.84
CA VAL A 11 -13.75 6.85 -16.41
C VAL A 11 -14.23 5.76 -17.37
N LYS A 12 -13.29 5.07 -18.01
CA LYS A 12 -13.54 4.17 -19.14
C LYS A 12 -14.32 2.90 -18.79
N GLY A 13 -14.26 2.43 -17.55
CA GLY A 13 -14.76 1.11 -17.17
C GLY A 13 -15.62 1.13 -15.91
N PRO A 14 -16.49 0.12 -15.73
CA PRO A 14 -17.26 -0.05 -14.49
C PRO A 14 -16.37 -0.45 -13.31
N LYS A 15 -15.17 -0.97 -13.59
CA LYS A 15 -14.17 -1.36 -12.60
C LYS A 15 -13.00 -0.39 -12.59
N ILE A 16 -12.43 -0.15 -11.41
CA ILE A 16 -11.33 0.77 -11.17
C ILE A 16 -10.12 0.07 -10.56
N GLY A 17 -8.96 0.72 -10.67
CA GLY A 17 -7.77 0.39 -9.89
C GLY A 17 -7.73 1.18 -8.59
N VAL A 18 -7.13 0.59 -7.55
CA VAL A 18 -6.79 1.29 -6.31
C VAL A 18 -5.31 1.11 -6.01
N ILE A 19 -4.67 2.17 -5.52
CA ILE A 19 -3.31 2.14 -5.01
C ILE A 19 -3.29 2.78 -3.63
N GLY A 20 -2.59 2.15 -2.69
CA GLY A 20 -2.45 2.66 -1.34
C GLY A 20 -1.04 2.44 -0.81
N LEU A 21 -0.62 3.34 0.06
CA LEU A 21 0.62 3.29 0.84
C LEU A 21 0.29 3.17 2.33
N SER A 22 1.06 2.39 3.09
CA SER A 22 0.93 2.32 4.55
C SER A 22 -0.47 1.87 4.98
N LYS A 23 -1.14 2.60 5.89
CA LYS A 23 -2.55 2.34 6.23
C LYS A 23 -3.48 2.38 5.01
N GLY A 24 -3.16 3.19 4.00
CA GLY A 24 -3.89 3.21 2.73
C GLY A 24 -3.77 1.92 1.94
N ALA A 25 -2.66 1.18 2.07
CA ALA A 25 -2.49 -0.14 1.45
C ALA A 25 -3.35 -1.21 2.14
N GLU A 26 -3.51 -1.15 3.46
CA GLU A 26 -4.44 -2.00 4.21
C GLU A 26 -5.89 -1.80 3.71
N VAL A 27 -6.29 -0.53 3.55
CA VAL A 27 -7.60 -0.16 2.99
C VAL A 27 -7.75 -0.59 1.53
N ALA A 28 -6.71 -0.38 0.71
CA ALA A 28 -6.71 -0.81 -0.70
C ALA A 28 -6.86 -2.33 -0.84
N LEU A 29 -6.21 -3.10 0.04
CA LEU A 29 -6.34 -4.56 0.08
C LEU A 29 -7.76 -4.99 0.49
N ALA A 30 -8.33 -4.37 1.53
CA ALA A 30 -9.71 -4.63 1.94
C ALA A 30 -10.70 -4.31 0.82
N MET A 31 -10.51 -3.19 0.12
CA MET A 31 -11.33 -2.83 -1.04
C MET A 31 -11.17 -3.83 -2.19
N GLY A 32 -9.95 -4.21 -2.55
CA GLY A 32 -9.69 -5.23 -3.58
C GLY A 32 -10.23 -6.62 -3.22
N THR A 33 -10.44 -6.87 -1.94
CA THR A 33 -10.99 -8.13 -1.43
C THR A 33 -12.52 -8.15 -1.45
N PHE A 34 -13.17 -7.04 -1.10
CA PHE A 34 -14.61 -7.01 -0.81
C PHE A 34 -15.47 -6.23 -1.79
N LEU A 35 -14.89 -5.41 -2.67
CA LEU A 35 -15.62 -4.61 -3.65
C LEU A 35 -15.43 -5.21 -5.05
N GLU A 36 -16.54 -5.55 -5.71
CA GLU A 36 -16.53 -6.14 -7.05
C GLU A 36 -16.08 -5.13 -8.13
N GLU A 37 -16.19 -3.84 -7.82
CA GLU A 37 -15.78 -2.71 -8.64
C GLU A 37 -14.25 -2.56 -8.70
N ILE A 38 -13.49 -3.25 -7.85
CA ILE A 38 -12.03 -3.18 -7.86
C ILE A 38 -11.47 -4.31 -8.73
N ALA A 39 -10.94 -3.95 -9.88
CA ALA A 39 -10.29 -4.91 -10.79
C ALA A 39 -8.81 -5.14 -10.44
N ALA A 40 -8.14 -4.15 -9.86
CA ALA A 40 -6.72 -4.21 -9.53
C ALA A 40 -6.42 -3.37 -8.28
N ALA A 41 -5.65 -3.91 -7.33
CA ALA A 41 -5.21 -3.20 -6.14
C ALA A 41 -3.68 -3.30 -5.98
N VAL A 42 -3.02 -2.16 -5.78
CA VAL A 42 -1.60 -2.07 -5.45
C VAL A 42 -1.46 -1.63 -4.00
N CYS A 43 -0.79 -2.45 -3.19
CA CYS A 43 -0.69 -2.28 -1.74
C CYS A 43 0.78 -2.11 -1.36
N ILE A 44 1.21 -0.87 -1.13
CA ILE A 44 2.61 -0.50 -0.85
C ILE A 44 2.83 -0.37 0.65
N ASN A 45 3.76 -1.16 1.19
CA ASN A 45 4.16 -1.12 2.60
C ASN A 45 2.97 -1.15 3.57
N GLY A 46 2.00 -2.01 3.28
CA GLY A 46 0.79 -2.16 4.08
C GLY A 46 0.83 -3.38 4.97
N ALA A 47 0.23 -3.27 6.16
CA ALA A 47 -0.21 -4.45 6.87
C ALA A 47 -1.29 -5.18 6.06
N THR A 48 -1.31 -6.50 6.13
CA THR A 48 -2.30 -7.36 5.45
C THR A 48 -3.36 -7.91 6.41
N SER A 49 -3.37 -7.36 7.63
CA SER A 49 -4.39 -7.52 8.66
C SER A 49 -4.86 -6.13 9.11
N MET A 50 -6.04 -6.07 9.70
CA MET A 50 -6.55 -4.83 10.30
C MET A 50 -5.77 -4.50 11.56
N ASN A 51 -5.16 -3.31 11.60
CA ASN A 51 -4.38 -2.85 12.77
C ASN A 51 -4.87 -1.48 13.28
N GLY A 52 -4.93 -1.30 14.59
CA GLY A 52 -5.38 -0.08 15.26
C GLY A 52 -6.88 0.23 15.18
N ALA A 53 -7.52 0.00 14.03
CA ALA A 53 -8.95 0.25 13.82
C ALA A 53 -9.61 -0.92 13.06
N PRO A 54 -10.75 -1.45 13.55
CA PRO A 54 -11.43 -2.58 12.92
C PRO A 54 -12.03 -2.19 11.56
N LEU A 55 -12.23 -3.19 10.70
CA LEU A 55 -13.00 -3.03 9.47
C LEU A 55 -14.46 -3.38 9.73
N HIS A 56 -15.34 -2.42 9.47
CA HIS A 56 -16.78 -2.65 9.41
C HIS A 56 -17.29 -2.26 8.03
N PHE A 57 -17.80 -3.23 7.27
CA PHE A 57 -18.36 -3.02 5.95
C PHE A 57 -19.51 -3.99 5.67
N ARG A 58 -20.75 -3.49 5.64
CA ARG A 58 -21.97 -4.33 5.56
C ARG A 58 -21.93 -5.39 6.68
N ASP A 59 -22.07 -6.67 6.33
CA ASP A 59 -22.03 -7.79 7.27
C ASP A 59 -20.59 -8.28 7.58
N ILE A 60 -19.57 -7.61 7.02
CA ILE A 60 -18.17 -7.94 7.23
C ILE A 60 -17.66 -7.18 8.44
N ASN A 61 -17.14 -7.92 9.41
CA ASN A 61 -16.47 -7.39 10.58
C ASN A 61 -15.11 -8.10 10.75
N ILE A 62 -14.02 -7.33 10.67
CA ILE A 62 -12.68 -7.83 10.97
C ILE A 62 -12.14 -7.02 12.15
N PRO A 63 -11.89 -7.66 13.30
CA PRO A 63 -11.32 -6.97 14.45
C PRO A 63 -9.92 -6.47 14.12
N ALA A 64 -9.46 -5.42 14.79
CA ALA A 64 -8.10 -4.95 14.63
C ALA A 64 -7.18 -5.50 15.73
N VAL A 65 -5.93 -5.75 15.35
CA VAL A 65 -4.84 -5.91 16.30
C VAL A 65 -4.51 -4.53 16.88
N PRO A 66 -4.55 -4.34 18.21
CA PRO A 66 -4.17 -3.08 18.84
C PRO A 66 -2.70 -2.74 18.58
N TYR A 67 -2.39 -1.46 18.53
CA TYR A 67 -1.00 -1.00 18.49
C TYR A 67 -0.36 -1.09 19.87
N SER A 68 0.78 -1.78 19.96
CA SER A 68 1.65 -1.80 21.15
C SER A 68 2.59 -0.60 21.09
N THR A 69 2.17 0.54 21.63
CA THR A 69 2.98 1.76 21.62
C THR A 69 4.21 1.64 22.53
N GLU A 70 4.19 0.72 23.50
CA GLU A 70 5.34 0.31 24.30
C GLU A 70 6.44 -0.37 23.48
N ALA A 71 6.12 -0.90 22.29
CA ALA A 71 7.08 -1.52 21.38
C ALA A 71 7.76 -0.52 20.43
N ILE A 72 7.46 0.77 20.55
CA ILE A 72 8.17 1.84 19.83
C ILE A 72 9.66 1.80 20.22
N LEU A 73 10.52 1.79 19.20
CA LEU A 73 11.97 1.86 19.39
C LEU A 73 12.45 3.30 19.21
N ILE A 74 13.26 3.77 20.15
CA ILE A 74 13.97 5.04 20.02
C ILE A 74 15.45 4.73 19.99
N ASN A 75 16.13 5.11 18.91
CA ASN A 75 17.57 4.88 18.79
C ASN A 75 18.40 5.91 19.58
N GLU A 76 19.72 5.72 19.63
CA GLU A 76 20.65 6.54 20.42
C GLU A 76 20.63 8.04 20.08
N ILE A 77 20.19 8.40 18.87
CA ILE A 77 20.09 9.80 18.41
C ILE A 77 18.64 10.33 18.48
N GLY A 78 17.72 9.62 19.14
CA GLY A 78 16.36 10.06 19.39
C GLY A 78 15.39 9.89 18.21
N LEU A 79 15.68 9.03 17.23
CA LEU A 79 14.74 8.72 16.15
C LEU A 79 13.81 7.57 16.53
N MET A 80 12.53 7.76 16.25
CA MET A 80 11.46 6.82 16.55
C MET A 80 11.20 5.87 15.38
N SER A 81 11.23 4.56 15.64
CA SER A 81 10.83 3.49 14.71
C SER A 81 9.60 2.78 15.26
N SER A 82 8.59 2.60 14.40
CA SER A 82 7.32 1.94 14.74
C SER A 82 7.31 0.46 14.34
N PHE A 83 8.44 -0.08 13.87
CA PHE A 83 8.55 -1.41 13.27
C PHE A 83 7.86 -2.52 14.06
N ASN A 84 7.96 -2.51 15.39
CA ASN A 84 7.40 -3.53 16.28
C ASN A 84 5.99 -3.18 16.83
N VAL A 85 5.43 -2.02 16.50
CA VAL A 85 4.15 -1.54 17.07
C VAL A 85 2.97 -2.45 16.70
N MET A 86 3.05 -3.12 15.55
CA MET A 86 2.04 -4.07 15.09
C MET A 86 2.32 -5.52 15.55
N GLY A 87 3.36 -5.78 16.35
CA GLY A 87 3.73 -7.14 16.76
C GLY A 87 4.38 -7.97 15.65
N ASP A 88 4.59 -9.26 15.92
CA ASP A 88 5.06 -10.21 14.90
C ASP A 88 3.89 -10.59 13.99
N PRO A 89 3.97 -10.36 12.67
CA PRO A 89 2.90 -10.76 11.75
C PRO A 89 2.52 -12.24 11.85
N LEU A 90 3.45 -13.12 12.26
CA LEU A 90 3.23 -14.57 12.42
C LEU A 90 2.40 -14.94 13.64
N ASP A 91 2.17 -14.02 14.59
CA ASP A 91 1.36 -14.28 15.76
C ASP A 91 -0.10 -14.56 15.37
N SER A 92 -0.73 -15.51 16.08
CA SER A 92 -2.12 -15.92 15.83
C SER A 92 -3.13 -14.78 15.98
N VAL A 93 -2.76 -13.69 16.66
CA VAL A 93 -3.59 -12.48 16.78
C VAL A 93 -3.90 -11.89 15.39
N HIS A 94 -2.96 -11.98 14.46
CA HIS A 94 -3.14 -11.49 13.10
C HIS A 94 -3.99 -12.40 12.22
N GLU A 95 -4.20 -13.67 12.59
CA GLU A 95 -5.01 -14.60 11.80
C GLU A 95 -6.49 -14.19 11.79
N VAL A 96 -7.02 -13.78 12.94
CA VAL A 96 -8.41 -13.31 13.09
C VAL A 96 -8.61 -11.93 12.45
N SER A 97 -7.57 -11.10 12.48
CA SER A 97 -7.56 -9.76 11.88
C SER A 97 -7.13 -9.73 10.41
N ALA A 98 -6.75 -10.86 9.83
CA ALA A 98 -6.25 -10.93 8.46
C ALA A 98 -7.32 -10.54 7.44
N ILE A 99 -6.94 -9.72 6.46
CA ILE A 99 -7.78 -9.48 5.29
C ILE A 99 -7.73 -10.76 4.44
N PRO A 100 -8.87 -11.40 4.13
CA PRO A 100 -8.92 -12.68 3.45
C PRO A 100 -8.67 -12.51 1.94
N VAL A 101 -7.42 -12.22 1.57
CA VAL A 101 -6.99 -11.95 0.18
C VAL A 101 -7.41 -13.05 -0.80
N GLU A 102 -7.61 -14.28 -0.33
CA GLU A 102 -8.16 -15.39 -1.12
C GLU A 102 -9.59 -15.18 -1.62
N LYS A 103 -10.31 -14.18 -1.10
CA LYS A 103 -11.66 -13.81 -1.58
C LYS A 103 -11.64 -12.76 -2.68
N ALA A 104 -10.50 -12.08 -2.90
CA ALA A 104 -10.36 -11.07 -3.94
C ALA A 104 -10.65 -11.66 -5.33
N GLN A 105 -11.54 -11.01 -6.06
CA GLN A 105 -11.85 -11.36 -7.46
C GLN A 105 -10.93 -10.64 -8.45
N GLY A 106 -10.50 -9.42 -8.11
CA GLY A 106 -9.53 -8.65 -8.89
C GLY A 106 -8.09 -9.09 -8.64
N HIS A 107 -7.14 -8.39 -9.23
CA HIS A 107 -5.71 -8.65 -9.07
C HIS A 107 -5.11 -7.83 -7.93
N ILE A 108 -4.22 -8.43 -7.16
CA ILE A 108 -3.54 -7.80 -6.03
C ILE A 108 -2.03 -7.80 -6.28
N LEU A 109 -1.41 -6.63 -6.25
CA LEU A 109 0.03 -6.46 -6.22
C LEU A 109 0.44 -5.94 -4.84
N LEU A 110 1.12 -6.80 -4.07
CA LEU A 110 1.72 -6.44 -2.80
C LEU A 110 3.12 -5.89 -3.05
N VAL A 111 3.50 -4.83 -2.32
CA VAL A 111 4.81 -4.20 -2.47
C VAL A 111 5.43 -3.95 -1.10
N ALA A 112 6.68 -4.34 -0.91
CA ALA A 112 7.39 -4.18 0.36
C ALA A 112 8.80 -3.58 0.19
N GLY A 113 9.13 -2.56 0.98
CA GLY A 113 10.50 -2.15 1.25
C GLY A 113 11.09 -3.01 2.37
N GLU A 114 12.24 -3.64 2.13
CA GLU A 114 12.85 -4.53 3.14
C GLU A 114 13.50 -3.78 4.30
N ALA A 115 13.72 -2.47 4.15
CA ALA A 115 14.26 -1.59 5.19
C ALA A 115 13.19 -0.65 5.76
N ASP A 116 11.91 -1.00 5.64
CA ASP A 116 10.79 -0.30 6.27
C ASP A 116 10.99 -0.26 7.80
N GLN A 117 10.83 0.92 8.39
CA GLN A 117 10.94 1.15 9.85
C GLN A 117 9.59 1.45 10.51
N SER A 118 8.50 1.40 9.76
CA SER A 118 7.14 1.59 10.26
C SER A 118 6.46 0.27 10.64
N LEU A 119 6.71 -0.77 9.85
CA LEU A 119 6.21 -2.13 10.08
C LEU A 119 7.07 -3.15 9.33
N ASN A 120 6.91 -4.43 9.65
CA ASN A 120 7.49 -5.52 8.87
C ASN A 120 6.69 -5.79 7.57
N SER A 121 6.72 -4.83 6.66
CA SER A 121 5.96 -4.85 5.39
C SER A 121 6.21 -6.12 4.57
N LYS A 122 7.46 -6.62 4.54
CA LYS A 122 7.81 -7.85 3.81
C LYS A 122 7.09 -9.06 4.39
N MET A 123 7.16 -9.27 5.70
CA MET A 123 6.54 -10.43 6.34
C MET A 123 5.01 -10.40 6.19
N PHE A 124 4.36 -9.25 6.41
CA PHE A 124 2.92 -9.11 6.15
C PHE A 124 2.54 -9.46 4.71
N ALA A 125 3.34 -9.01 3.74
CA ALA A 125 3.10 -9.30 2.33
C ALA A 125 3.33 -10.78 1.97
N GLU A 126 4.37 -11.41 2.52
CA GLU A 126 4.66 -12.84 2.35
C GLU A 126 3.54 -13.71 2.94
N MET A 127 3.01 -13.35 4.11
CA MET A 127 1.88 -14.06 4.72
C MET A 127 0.61 -13.98 3.86
N ALA A 128 0.27 -12.81 3.34
CA ALA A 128 -0.88 -12.65 2.46
C ALA A 128 -0.69 -13.44 1.14
N LEU A 129 0.50 -13.36 0.53
CA LEU A 129 0.80 -14.15 -0.67
C LEU A 129 0.74 -15.66 -0.38
N GLY A 130 1.28 -16.10 0.74
CA GLY A 130 1.23 -17.49 1.20
C GLY A 130 -0.20 -17.98 1.40
N ARG A 131 -1.05 -17.15 2.02
CA ARG A 131 -2.49 -17.40 2.17
C ARG A 131 -3.18 -17.51 0.80
N ALA A 132 -2.97 -16.57 -0.11
CA ALA A 132 -3.52 -16.63 -1.46
C ALA A 132 -3.14 -17.95 -2.17
N LYS A 133 -1.86 -18.32 -2.15
CA LYS A 133 -1.36 -19.57 -2.75
C LYS A 133 -1.96 -20.82 -2.10
N LYS A 134 -2.08 -20.85 -0.77
CA LYS A 134 -2.71 -21.95 -0.02
C LYS A 134 -4.15 -22.22 -0.48
N PHE A 135 -4.88 -21.18 -0.87
CA PHE A 135 -6.23 -21.27 -1.43
C PHE A 135 -6.27 -21.36 -2.96
N GLY A 136 -5.14 -21.64 -3.61
CA GLY A 136 -5.06 -21.85 -5.06
C GLY A 136 -5.22 -20.59 -5.91
N ARG A 137 -5.02 -19.40 -5.32
CA ARG A 137 -5.14 -18.13 -6.04
C ARG A 137 -3.85 -17.76 -6.78
N THR A 138 -4.02 -17.27 -8.01
CA THR A 138 -2.94 -16.82 -8.90
C THR A 138 -2.99 -15.33 -9.21
N ASN A 139 -4.03 -14.63 -8.71
CA ASN A 139 -4.27 -13.20 -8.89
C ASN A 139 -3.59 -12.33 -7.81
N CYS A 140 -2.64 -12.87 -7.05
CA CYS A 140 -1.88 -12.12 -6.05
C CYS A 140 -0.37 -12.30 -6.29
N SER A 141 0.37 -11.19 -6.33
CA SER A 141 1.82 -11.16 -6.53
C SER A 141 2.50 -10.23 -5.54
N LEU A 142 3.82 -10.37 -5.41
CA LEU A 142 4.65 -9.59 -4.48
C LEU A 142 5.89 -9.06 -5.21
N LEU A 143 6.15 -7.76 -5.05
CA LEU A 143 7.44 -7.14 -5.31
C LEU A 143 8.06 -6.68 -3.98
N HIS A 144 9.34 -6.95 -3.78
CA HIS A 144 10.06 -6.43 -2.63
C HIS A 144 11.39 -5.82 -3.03
N TYR A 145 11.79 -4.76 -2.33
CA TYR A 145 12.94 -3.95 -2.67
C TYR A 145 13.93 -3.88 -1.50
N PRO A 146 15.11 -4.53 -1.63
CA PRO A 146 16.17 -4.44 -0.64
C PRO A 146 16.57 -2.99 -0.37
N ARG A 147 16.84 -2.65 0.90
CA ARG A 147 17.30 -1.32 1.33
C ARG A 147 16.37 -0.16 0.95
N THR A 148 15.09 -0.47 0.76
CA THR A 148 14.02 0.51 0.49
C THR A 148 13.15 0.65 1.72
N GLY A 149 12.78 1.88 2.05
CA GLY A 149 12.05 2.22 3.28
C GLY A 149 10.54 2.21 3.11
N HIS A 150 9.87 2.84 4.07
CA HIS A 150 8.42 2.93 4.13
C HIS A 150 7.81 3.84 3.07
N MET A 151 8.41 5.00 2.82
CA MET A 151 7.85 6.05 1.96
C MET A 151 8.29 5.88 0.50
N ILE A 152 7.73 4.89 -0.21
CA ILE A 152 8.01 4.67 -1.64
C ILE A 152 7.07 5.53 -2.48
N GLU A 153 7.60 6.64 -3.01
CA GLU A 153 6.83 7.67 -3.70
C GLU A 153 6.97 7.56 -5.24
N PRO A 154 6.21 8.34 -6.02
CA PRO A 154 6.42 8.41 -7.46
C PRO A 154 7.85 8.89 -7.81
N PRO A 155 8.42 8.46 -8.96
CA PRO A 155 9.79 8.77 -9.32
C PRO A 155 10.06 10.28 -9.41
N GLY A 156 11.20 10.71 -8.90
CA GLY A 156 11.59 12.12 -8.86
C GLY A 156 11.04 12.89 -7.66
N SER A 157 10.28 12.25 -6.78
CA SER A 157 9.89 12.81 -5.48
C SER A 157 11.13 12.93 -4.58
N PRO A 158 11.24 13.97 -3.73
CA PRO A 158 12.32 14.06 -2.76
C PRO A 158 12.17 12.94 -1.71
N THR A 159 13.16 12.06 -1.60
CA THR A 159 13.09 10.95 -0.64
C THR A 159 13.09 11.48 0.80
N CYS A 160 12.13 11.03 1.60
CA CYS A 160 11.99 11.39 3.00
C CYS A 160 12.32 10.17 3.90
N PHE A 161 13.52 10.15 4.47
CA PHE A 161 13.93 9.09 5.42
C PHE A 161 13.47 9.37 6.86
N LEU A 162 13.06 10.60 7.12
CA LEU A 162 12.83 11.16 8.45
C LEU A 162 11.75 12.25 8.37
N SER A 163 10.72 12.18 9.20
CA SER A 163 9.78 13.31 9.36
C SER A 163 9.15 13.35 10.74
N PHE A 164 8.56 14.51 11.09
CA PHE A 164 7.75 14.65 12.28
C PHE A 164 6.30 14.26 11.97
N LEU A 165 5.76 13.34 12.77
CA LEU A 165 4.35 13.00 12.76
C LEU A 165 3.61 13.87 13.77
N ARG A 166 2.42 14.37 13.44
CA ARG A 166 1.61 15.18 14.38
C ARG A 166 1.27 14.45 15.69
N VAL A 167 1.31 13.13 15.67
CA VAL A 167 0.93 12.27 16.81
C VAL A 167 2.09 11.98 17.78
N SER A 168 3.32 12.38 17.45
CA SER A 168 4.49 12.16 18.30
C SER A 168 5.40 13.39 18.31
N PRO A 169 5.95 13.81 19.46
CA PRO A 169 6.96 14.86 19.52
C PRO A 169 8.31 14.40 18.95
N MET A 170 8.50 13.10 18.73
CA MET A 170 9.76 12.52 18.27
C MET A 170 9.78 12.38 16.74
N PRO A 171 10.91 12.67 16.08
CA PRO A 171 11.03 12.47 14.65
C PRO A 171 11.04 10.97 14.32
N THR A 172 10.25 10.58 13.32
CA THR A 172 10.06 9.20 12.88
C THR A 172 11.02 8.85 11.76
N ILE A 173 11.71 7.72 11.87
CA ILE A 173 12.52 7.16 10.78
C ILE A 173 11.66 6.23 9.91
N TRP A 174 11.74 6.42 8.60
CA TRP A 174 11.01 5.62 7.60
C TRP A 174 11.85 4.51 6.98
N GLY A 175 13.18 4.60 7.15
CA GLY A 175 14.16 3.62 6.68
C GLY A 175 14.50 3.74 5.19
N GLY A 176 15.38 2.86 4.72
CA GLY A 176 15.93 2.84 3.36
C GLY A 176 17.21 3.64 3.15
N GLU A 177 17.86 3.41 2.02
CA GLU A 177 19.08 4.09 1.58
C GLU A 177 18.83 4.89 0.30
N SER A 178 19.43 6.07 0.17
CA SER A 178 19.17 7.00 -0.96
C SER A 178 19.19 6.36 -2.35
N LYS A 179 20.30 5.73 -2.75
CA LYS A 179 20.43 5.18 -4.12
C LYS A 179 19.53 3.96 -4.35
N PRO A 180 19.48 2.94 -3.46
CA PRO A 180 18.55 1.83 -3.61
C PRO A 180 17.08 2.26 -3.62
N HIS A 181 16.70 3.20 -2.75
CA HIS A 181 15.32 3.67 -2.62
C HIS A 181 14.86 4.36 -3.91
N ALA A 182 15.63 5.30 -4.44
CA ALA A 182 15.27 5.98 -5.70
C ALA A 182 15.14 5.01 -6.88
N LYS A 183 16.01 3.99 -6.96
CA LYS A 183 15.90 2.93 -7.97
C LYS A 183 14.64 2.09 -7.80
N ALA A 184 14.25 1.81 -6.56
CA ALA A 184 13.03 1.08 -6.25
C ALA A 184 11.78 1.87 -6.67
N GLU A 185 11.74 3.19 -6.44
CA GLU A 185 10.66 4.08 -6.89
C GLU A 185 10.53 4.05 -8.43
N GLU A 186 11.65 4.24 -9.15
CA GLU A 186 11.69 4.18 -10.61
C GLU A 186 11.20 2.84 -11.19
N HIS A 187 11.62 1.74 -10.57
CA HIS A 187 11.21 0.41 -10.99
C HIS A 187 9.73 0.14 -10.66
N LEU A 188 9.33 0.41 -9.41
CA LEU A 188 7.97 0.20 -8.94
C LEU A 188 6.96 0.95 -9.80
N TRP A 189 7.23 2.21 -10.13
CA TRP A 189 6.29 3.00 -10.92
C TRP A 189 6.03 2.38 -12.30
N LYS A 190 7.08 1.85 -12.95
CA LYS A 190 6.93 1.12 -14.22
C LYS A 190 6.09 -0.13 -14.05
N GLU A 191 6.31 -0.90 -12.98
CA GLU A 191 5.54 -2.11 -12.71
C GLU A 191 4.08 -1.83 -12.34
N VAL A 192 3.81 -0.76 -11.58
CA VAL A 192 2.44 -0.32 -11.26
C VAL A 192 1.68 0.09 -12.52
N LEU A 193 2.31 0.85 -13.42
CA LEU A 193 1.68 1.24 -14.68
C LEU A 193 1.36 0.01 -15.55
N LYS A 194 2.33 -0.93 -15.70
CA LYS A 194 2.11 -2.18 -16.43
C LYS A 194 0.98 -3.01 -15.80
N PHE A 195 0.96 -3.12 -14.47
CA PHE A 195 -0.04 -3.87 -13.73
C PHE A 195 -1.45 -3.29 -13.95
N PHE A 196 -1.61 -1.97 -13.85
CA PHE A 196 -2.91 -1.34 -14.11
C PHE A 196 -3.31 -1.43 -15.59
N GLU A 197 -2.39 -1.23 -16.53
CA GLU A 197 -2.67 -1.39 -17.96
C GLU A 197 -3.12 -2.81 -18.31
N LEU A 198 -2.49 -3.82 -17.71
CA LEU A 198 -2.85 -5.23 -17.90
C LEU A 198 -4.28 -5.54 -17.40
N HIS A 199 -4.70 -4.95 -16.29
CA HIS A 199 -5.94 -5.32 -15.60
C HIS A 199 -7.10 -4.36 -15.80
N LEU A 200 -6.84 -3.14 -16.27
CA LEU A 200 -7.85 -2.11 -16.57
C LEU A 200 -7.90 -1.74 -18.06
N GLY A 201 -6.95 -2.25 -18.85
CA GLY A 201 -6.75 -1.89 -20.24
C GLY A 201 -5.90 -0.63 -20.42
N PRO A 202 -5.51 -0.30 -21.67
CA PRO A 202 -4.66 0.84 -21.96
C PRO A 202 -5.35 2.15 -21.60
N ALA A 203 -4.55 3.11 -21.12
CA ALA A 203 -4.97 4.49 -20.94
C ALA A 203 -5.53 5.00 -22.27
N GLY A 204 -6.70 5.66 -22.25
CA GLY A 204 -7.23 6.30 -23.45
C GLY A 204 -6.23 7.32 -23.99
N ASN A 205 -6.16 7.49 -25.31
CA ASN A 205 -5.31 8.50 -25.94
C ASN A 205 -5.69 9.89 -25.40
N TRP A 206 -4.91 10.43 -24.46
CA TRP A 206 -5.00 11.82 -24.03
C TRP A 206 -4.33 12.71 -25.07
N SER A 207 -4.89 12.74 -26.27
CA SER A 207 -4.44 13.60 -27.36
C SER A 207 -5.62 14.43 -27.83
N SER A 208 -5.89 15.55 -27.13
CA SER A 208 -6.50 16.81 -27.63
C SER A 208 -7.33 17.60 -26.59
N THR A 209 -6.79 17.94 -25.41
CA THR A 209 -7.40 19.07 -24.64
C THR A 209 -6.46 19.84 -23.71
N VAL A 210 -5.14 19.81 -23.93
CA VAL A 210 -4.20 20.74 -23.23
C VAL A 210 -3.77 21.81 -24.22
N ASN A 211 -4.68 22.75 -24.50
CA ASN A 211 -4.37 23.90 -25.33
C ASN A 211 -4.92 25.22 -24.75
N HIS A 212 -5.15 25.33 -23.44
CA HIS A 212 -5.39 26.63 -22.82
C HIS A 212 -4.82 26.67 -21.40
N LEU A 213 -3.52 26.95 -21.29
CA LEU A 213 -2.91 27.63 -20.13
C LEU A 213 -1.53 28.13 -20.56
N LYS A 214 -1.52 29.15 -21.44
CA LYS A 214 -0.34 30.01 -21.59
C LYS A 214 -0.23 30.83 -20.31
N ILE A 215 0.67 30.42 -19.42
CA ILE A 215 1.10 31.22 -18.28
C ILE A 215 1.78 32.48 -18.85
N LYS A 216 1.09 33.62 -18.79
CA LYS A 216 1.73 34.93 -18.97
C LYS A 216 2.59 35.15 -17.73
N ARG A 217 3.92 35.18 -17.92
CA ARG A 217 4.84 35.73 -16.93
C ARG A 217 4.64 37.25 -16.91
N HIS A 218 4.32 37.80 -15.74
CA HIS A 218 4.56 39.19 -15.41
C HIS A 218 5.94 39.31 -14.77
#